data_AF-A0A9W7YPE7-F1
#
_entry.id   AF-A0A9W7YPE7-F1
#
_cell.length_a   1.000
_cell.length_b   1.000
_cell.length_c   1.000
_cell.angle_alpha   90.00
_cell.angle_beta   90.00
_cell.angle_gamma   90.00
#
_symmetry.space_group_name_H-M   'P 1'
#
loop_
_entity.id
_entity.type
_entity.pdbx_description
1 polymer ?
#
loop_
_entity_poly.entity_id
_entity_poly.type
_entity_poly.pdbx_seq_one_letter_code
_entity_poly.pdbx_strand_id
1 'polypeptide(L)'
;MATAESKGEGNAWFKIFEEGYDSSSKKWCTDKLIANKGKLDITIPGDIKAGSYFLRTEIVALHGARRVGQCQFYPNCAQLEVTGGGSAVPDGVALPGYYKSDDPGILYARKSDNSG
;
A
#
# COMPACT_ATOMS: atom_id res chain seq x y z
N MET A 1 -6.88 2.77 3.68
CA MET A 1 -8.34 2.71 3.84
C MET A 1 -8.92 4.11 3.64
N ALA A 2 -10.18 4.20 3.27
CA ALA A 2 -10.94 5.45 3.17
C ALA A 2 -12.39 5.19 3.63
N THR A 3 -13.06 6.16 4.26
CA THR A 3 -14.47 5.99 4.63
C THR A 3 -15.33 5.87 3.37
N ALA A 4 -16.39 5.08 3.40
CA ALA A 4 -17.29 4.96 2.25
C ALA A 4 -17.94 6.31 1.88
N GLU A 5 -18.20 7.15 2.89
CA GLU A 5 -18.71 8.52 2.73
C GLU A 5 -17.80 9.40 1.87
N SER A 6 -16.48 9.27 2.02
CA SER A 6 -15.51 10.02 1.20
C SER A 6 -15.52 9.62 -0.28
N LYS A 7 -16.13 8.47 -0.63
CA LYS A 7 -16.09 7.87 -1.97
C LYS A 7 -14.68 7.62 -2.51
N GLY A 8 -13.65 7.66 -1.65
CA GLY A 8 -12.26 7.57 -2.06
C GLY A 8 -11.73 8.82 -2.76
N GLU A 9 -12.43 9.96 -2.67
CA GLU A 9 -12.08 11.23 -3.30
C GLU A 9 -11.41 12.20 -2.31
N GLY A 10 -10.55 13.09 -2.82
CA GLY A 10 -9.81 14.04 -1.99
C GLY A 10 -8.83 13.34 -1.04
N ASN A 11 -8.49 13.99 0.08
CA ASN A 11 -7.55 13.47 1.09
C ASN A 11 -8.19 12.40 1.98
N ALA A 12 -8.62 11.30 1.37
CA ALA A 12 -9.43 10.27 2.04
C ALA A 12 -8.63 9.03 2.47
N TRP A 13 -7.50 8.75 1.81
CA TRP A 13 -6.81 7.47 1.98
C TRP A 13 -5.75 7.54 3.07
N PHE A 14 -5.89 6.75 4.13
CA PHE A 14 -4.85 6.58 5.15
C PHE A 14 -4.24 5.18 5.07
N LYS A 15 -2.94 5.06 5.33
CA LYS A 15 -2.21 3.78 5.30
C LYS A 15 -2.35 3.07 6.64
N ILE A 16 -2.58 1.75 6.60
CA ILE A 16 -2.67 0.91 7.82
C ILE A 16 -1.58 -0.16 7.89
N PHE A 17 -0.96 -0.48 6.76
CA PHE A 17 0.06 -1.51 6.64
C PHE A 17 0.93 -1.24 5.41
N GLU A 18 2.22 -1.53 5.52
CA GLU A 18 3.13 -1.67 4.39
C GLU A 18 4.22 -2.68 4.71
N GLU A 19 4.70 -3.35 3.68
CA GLU A 19 5.88 -4.19 3.77
C GLU A 19 6.70 -4.07 2.48
N GLY A 20 7.97 -3.70 2.63
CA GLY A 20 8.90 -3.47 1.53
C GLY A 20 9.96 -4.57 1.42
N TYR A 21 11.21 -4.15 1.18
CA TYR A 21 12.37 -5.04 1.21
C TYR A 21 12.86 -5.24 2.64
N ASP A 22 12.94 -6.51 3.06
CA ASP A 22 13.54 -6.90 4.34
C ASP A 22 15.01 -7.30 4.11
N SER A 23 15.91 -6.45 4.59
CA SER A 23 17.36 -6.64 4.43
C SER A 23 17.92 -7.85 5.21
N SER A 24 17.25 -8.28 6.28
CA SER A 24 17.68 -9.39 7.12
C SER A 24 17.43 -10.74 6.43
N SER A 25 16.22 -10.91 5.89
CA SER A 25 15.84 -12.11 5.15
C SER A 25 16.16 -12.03 3.66
N LYS A 26 16.58 -10.85 3.17
CA LYS A 26 16.83 -10.52 1.76
C LYS A 26 15.62 -10.79 0.86
N LYS A 27 14.41 -10.60 1.38
CA LYS A 27 13.15 -10.87 0.70
C LYS A 27 12.32 -9.62 0.57
N TRP A 28 11.64 -9.47 -0.56
CA TRP A 28 10.54 -8.53 -0.73
C TRP A 28 9.25 -9.12 -0.14
N CYS A 29 8.30 -8.25 0.19
CA CYS A 29 6.93 -8.67 0.54
C CYS A 29 6.34 -9.66 -0.48
N THR A 30 6.60 -9.47 -1.78
CA THR A 30 6.14 -10.40 -2.83
C THR A 30 6.71 -11.82 -2.67
N ASP A 31 7.95 -11.98 -2.20
CA ASP A 31 8.54 -13.30 -1.96
C ASP A 31 7.82 -14.02 -0.80
N LYS A 32 7.48 -13.26 0.25
CA LYS A 32 6.71 -13.77 1.40
C LYS A 32 5.29 -14.11 1.00
N LEU A 33 4.65 -13.29 0.16
CA LEU A 33 3.31 -13.55 -0.38
C LEU A 33 3.28 -14.84 -1.21
N ILE A 34 4.25 -15.04 -2.10
CA ILE A 34 4.36 -16.26 -2.90
C ILE A 34 4.53 -17.48 -1.97
N ALA A 35 5.42 -17.40 -0.99
CA ALA A 35 5.62 -18.46 0.00
C ALA A 35 4.34 -18.76 0.81
N ASN A 36 3.53 -17.73 1.10
CA ASN A 36 2.26 -17.83 1.81
C ASN A 36 1.05 -18.05 0.87
N LYS A 37 1.26 -18.58 -0.35
CA LYS A 37 0.19 -18.91 -1.31
C LYS A 37 -0.74 -17.72 -1.63
N GLY A 38 -0.16 -16.52 -1.73
CA GLY A 38 -0.87 -15.29 -2.06
C GLY A 38 -1.65 -14.66 -0.90
N LYS A 39 -1.47 -15.12 0.34
CA LYS A 39 -2.19 -14.60 1.51
C LYS A 39 -1.37 -13.53 2.23
N LEU A 40 -2.01 -12.41 2.54
CA LEU A 40 -1.49 -11.33 3.37
C LEU A 40 -2.46 -11.11 4.53
N ASP A 41 -1.96 -11.23 5.76
CA ASP A 41 -2.75 -10.95 6.95
C ASP A 41 -2.48 -9.51 7.40
N ILE A 42 -3.55 -8.72 7.55
CA ILE A 42 -3.49 -7.32 7.97
C ILE A 42 -4.49 -7.14 9.12
N THR A 43 -4.05 -6.48 10.20
CA THR A 43 -4.91 -6.09 11.31
C THR A 43 -5.48 -4.70 11.03
N ILE A 44 -6.80 -4.56 11.12
CA ILE A 44 -7.46 -3.25 11.07
C ILE A 44 -7.19 -2.53 12.40
N PRO A 45 -6.78 -1.24 12.39
CA PRO A 45 -6.60 -0.48 13.63
C PRO A 45 -7.87 -0.49 14.48
N GLY A 46 -7.73 -0.77 15.78
CA GLY A 46 -8.88 -0.89 16.68
C GLY A 46 -9.47 0.43 17.17
N ASP A 47 -8.77 1.55 16.95
CA ASP A 47 -9.10 2.88 17.46
C ASP A 47 -9.78 3.80 16.43
N ILE A 48 -9.85 3.40 15.16
CA ILE A 48 -10.56 4.15 14.12
C ILE A 48 -12.08 4.11 14.34
N LYS A 49 -12.76 5.17 13.93
CA LYS A 49 -14.22 5.25 14.01
C LYS A 49 -14.89 4.07 13.32
N ALA A 50 -15.87 3.45 13.98
CA ALA A 50 -16.70 2.42 13.37
C ALA A 50 -17.48 2.95 12.15
N GLY A 51 -17.74 2.09 11.17
CA GLY A 51 -18.48 2.42 9.95
C GLY A 51 -17.96 1.69 8.72
N SER A 52 -18.49 2.05 7.55
CA SER A 52 -18.12 1.44 6.27
C SER A 52 -16.87 2.07 5.67
N TYR A 53 -15.94 1.23 5.20
CA TYR A 53 -14.68 1.64 4.61
C TYR A 53 -14.37 0.91 3.29
N PHE A 54 -13.67 1.60 2.40
CA PHE A 54 -12.89 0.99 1.34
C PHE A 54 -11.51 0.60 1.87
N LEU A 55 -11.13 -0.67 1.69
CA LEU A 55 -9.78 -1.17 1.89
C LEU A 55 -9.11 -1.32 0.52
N ARG A 56 -8.11 -0.49 0.26
CA ARG A 56 -7.25 -0.59 -0.92
C ARG A 56 -6.00 -1.39 -0.57
N THR A 57 -5.78 -2.49 -1.27
CA THR A 57 -4.53 -3.25 -1.27
C THR A 57 -3.79 -2.99 -2.57
N GLU A 58 -2.46 -3.07 -2.55
CA GLU A 58 -1.66 -2.79 -3.74
C GLU A 58 -0.33 -3.53 -3.68
N ILE A 59 0.04 -4.16 -4.80
CA ILE A 59 1.40 -4.60 -5.06
C ILE A 59 2.06 -3.60 -6.01
N VAL A 60 3.27 -3.16 -5.67
CA VAL A 60 4.08 -2.27 -6.51
C VAL A 60 5.26 -3.08 -7.06
N ALA A 61 5.26 -3.34 -8.36
CA ALA A 61 6.30 -4.12 -9.02
C ALA A 61 7.40 -3.21 -9.57
N LEU A 62 8.62 -3.40 -9.06
CA LEU A 62 9.77 -2.53 -9.32
C LEU A 62 10.75 -3.05 -10.37
N HIS A 63 10.44 -4.17 -11.04
CA HIS A 63 11.37 -4.80 -12.01
C HIS A 63 11.69 -3.90 -13.23
N GLY A 64 10.76 -3.01 -13.60
CA GLY A 64 10.94 -1.98 -14.64
C GLY A 64 11.28 -0.59 -14.10
N ALA A 65 11.22 -0.38 -12.78
CA ALA A 65 11.17 0.93 -12.13
C ALA A 65 12.47 1.77 -12.20
N ARG A 66 13.49 1.30 -12.91
CA ARG A 66 14.71 2.08 -13.20
C ARG A 66 14.49 3.22 -14.20
N ARG A 67 13.32 3.28 -14.84
CA ARG A 67 12.90 4.36 -15.74
C ARG A 67 11.60 4.96 -15.23
N VAL A 68 11.47 6.28 -15.33
CA VAL A 68 10.26 7.01 -14.97
C VAL A 68 9.05 6.43 -15.72
N GLY A 69 7.95 6.21 -15.00
CA GLY A 69 6.70 5.67 -15.57
C GLY A 69 6.70 4.17 -15.87
N GLN A 70 7.76 3.42 -15.53
CA GLN A 70 7.83 1.96 -15.72
C GLN A 70 7.56 1.15 -14.43
N CYS A 71 7.27 1.84 -13.31
CA CYS A 71 6.74 1.20 -12.11
C CYS A 71 5.30 0.73 -12.37
N GLN A 72 4.98 -0.49 -11.95
CA GLN A 72 3.66 -1.08 -12.18
C GLN A 72 2.92 -1.22 -10.86
N PHE A 73 1.69 -0.73 -10.83
CA PHE A 73 0.81 -0.75 -9.67
C PHE A 73 -0.34 -1.75 -9.90
N TYR A 74 -0.57 -2.63 -8.94
CA TYR A 74 -1.65 -3.62 -8.96
C TYR A 74 -2.61 -3.38 -7.79
N PRO A 75 -3.47 -2.36 -7.86
CA PRO A 75 -4.41 -2.06 -6.80
C PRO A 75 -5.65 -2.97 -6.85
N ASN A 76 -6.19 -3.32 -5.68
CA ASN A 76 -7.50 -3.92 -5.51
C ASN A 76 -8.23 -3.22 -4.37
N CYS A 77 -9.56 -3.18 -4.42
CA CYS A 77 -10.38 -2.59 -3.38
C CYS A 77 -11.42 -3.58 -2.88
N ALA A 78 -11.54 -3.70 -1.55
CA ALA A 78 -12.62 -4.38 -0.86
C ALA A 78 -13.46 -3.38 -0.07
N GLN A 79 -14.74 -3.68 0.14
CA GLN A 79 -15.59 -2.96 1.06
C GLN A 79 -15.72 -3.75 2.36
N LEU A 80 -15.60 -3.08 3.50
CA LEU A 80 -15.74 -3.70 4.81
C LEU A 80 -16.46 -2.77 5.78
N GLU A 81 -17.04 -3.36 6.82
CA GLU A 81 -17.64 -2.66 7.94
C GLU A 81 -16.76 -2.83 9.18
N VAL A 82 -16.30 -1.73 9.75
CA VAL A 82 -15.53 -1.73 11.00
C VAL A 82 -16.51 -1.61 12.17
N THR A 83 -16.47 -2.58 13.08
CA THR A 83 -17.28 -2.60 14.31
C THR A 83 -16.40 -2.48 15.55
N GLY A 84 -16.97 -2.07 16.69
CA GLY A 84 -16.26 -1.99 17.97
C GLY A 84 -15.10 -0.98 18.05
N GLY A 85 -14.95 -0.11 17.05
CA GLY A 85 -13.84 0.82 16.91
C GLY A 85 -13.78 1.95 17.96
N GLY A 86 -12.98 2.98 17.68
CA GLY A 86 -12.78 4.13 18.55
C GLY A 86 -13.30 5.45 17.96
N SER A 87 -12.55 6.53 18.16
CA SER A 87 -12.87 7.88 17.67
C SER A 87 -11.79 8.47 16.77
N ALA A 88 -10.73 7.71 16.48
CA ALA A 88 -9.65 8.19 15.62
C ALA A 88 -10.14 8.41 14.20
N VAL A 89 -9.74 9.55 13.63
CA VAL A 89 -9.96 9.94 12.24
C VAL A 89 -8.57 10.25 11.66
N PRO A 90 -7.88 9.26 11.06
CA PRO A 90 -6.54 9.47 10.53
C PRO A 90 -6.53 10.47 9.38
N ASP A 91 -5.49 11.30 9.29
CA ASP A 91 -5.27 12.16 8.13
C ASP A 91 -5.05 11.30 6.88
N GLY A 92 -5.74 11.68 5.80
CA GLY A 92 -5.70 10.98 4.54
C GLY A 92 -4.88 11.71 3.47
N VAL A 93 -4.66 11.00 2.36
CA VAL A 93 -4.02 11.50 1.15
C VAL A 93 -4.91 11.24 -0.06
N ALA A 94 -4.69 12.00 -1.13
CA ALA A 94 -5.41 11.84 -2.39
C ALA A 94 -4.78 10.78 -3.29
N LEU A 95 -5.62 9.91 -3.85
CA LEU A 95 -5.26 8.97 -4.91
C LEU A 95 -6.24 9.18 -6.08
N PRO A 96 -5.78 9.64 -7.26
CA PRO A 96 -4.39 9.96 -7.63
C PRO A 96 -3.83 11.23 -6.95
N GLY A 97 -2.50 11.37 -6.92
CA GLY A 97 -1.80 12.58 -6.47
C GLY A 97 -0.70 12.35 -5.43
N TYR A 98 -0.89 11.38 -4.54
CA TYR A 98 0.09 11.08 -3.49
C TYR A 98 1.40 10.49 -4.02
N TYR A 99 1.32 9.56 -4.98
CA TYR A 99 2.47 8.94 -5.62
C TYR A 99 3.08 9.84 -6.70
N LYS A 100 4.37 10.13 -6.57
CA LYS A 100 5.13 10.89 -7.55
C LYS A 100 6.05 9.97 -8.35
N SER A 101 6.23 10.31 -9.62
CA SER A 101 7.00 9.49 -10.55
C SER A 101 8.50 9.39 -10.21
N ASP A 102 9.00 10.29 -9.37
CA ASP A 102 10.37 10.39 -8.89
C ASP A 102 10.54 9.98 -7.42
N ASP A 103 9.47 9.51 -6.75
CA ASP A 103 9.60 8.97 -5.39
C ASP A 103 10.60 7.81 -5.39
N PRO A 104 11.48 7.69 -4.39
CA PRO A 104 12.51 6.64 -4.36
C PRO A 104 11.93 5.22 -4.28
N GLY A 105 10.66 5.07 -3.88
CA GLY A 105 9.91 3.81 -3.92
C GLY A 105 9.21 3.53 -5.26
N ILE A 106 9.24 4.46 -6.22
CA ILE A 106 8.59 4.39 -7.54
C ILE A 106 9.63 4.45 -8.66
N LEU A 107 10.59 5.36 -8.59
CA LEU A 107 11.79 5.36 -9.42
C LEU A 107 12.91 4.62 -8.67
N TYR A 108 12.93 3.31 -8.83
CA TYR A 108 13.85 2.44 -8.11
C TYR A 108 14.97 1.94 -9.04
N ALA A 109 16.13 2.58 -8.94
CA ALA A 109 17.38 2.00 -9.43
C ALA A 109 17.97 1.14 -8.31
N ARG A 110 17.98 -0.19 -8.49
CA ARG A 110 18.65 -1.11 -7.56
C ARG A 110 20.12 -0.68 -7.45
N LYS A 111 20.53 0.01 -6.38
CA LYS A 111 21.94 0.47 -6.21
C LYS A 111 22.94 -0.68 -5.96
N SER A 112 22.68 -1.89 -6.45
CA SER A 112 23.53 -3.07 -6.26
C SER A 112 23.58 -4.02 -7.47
N ASP A 113 23.07 -3.65 -8.65
CA ASP A 113 23.22 -4.46 -9.88
C ASP A 113 24.33 -3.95 -10.82
N ASN A 114 25.27 -3.14 -10.30
CA ASN A 114 26.51 -2.79 -10.99
C ASN A 114 27.58 -3.90 -10.86
N SER A 115 27.20 -5.13 -11.16
CA SER A 115 28.12 -6.20 -11.49
C SER A 115 27.91 -6.52 -12.95
N GLY A 116 28.79 -5.95 -13.79
CA GLY A 116 29.08 -6.54 -15.10
C GLY A 116 29.67 -7.94 -14.96
#